data_AF-A0A1I7L8B2-F1
#
_entry.id   AF-A0A1I7L8B2-F1
#
_cell.length_a   1.000
_cell.length_b   1.000
_cell.length_c   1.000
_cell.angle_alpha   90.00
_cell.angle_beta   90.00
_cell.angle_gamma   90.00
#
_symmetry.space_group_name_H-M   'P 1'
#
loop_
_entity.id
_entity.type
_entity.pdbx_description
1 polymer ?
#
loop_
_entity_poly.entity_id
_entity_poly.type
_entity_poly.pdbx_seq_one_letter_code
_entity_poly.pdbx_strand_id
1 'polypeptide(L)'
;MILHPRVILIAGVAAALGAVAARAGLDVPPALPDMSGYATTQAVQSAISAMPAPGTATPPATALDGTPGTSTLYARADHTHAARVQRTVLTTLADGTATWTFARPIAVPTGRLPPIAYMVEDTGTPVVVQITGRTMTTDGTMDTHTAVAIRAQRARTLPAALTVLTALVGFDIFGGSASGVRVNVWAADPTQ
;
A
#
# COMPACT_ATOMS: atom_id res chain seq x y z
N MET A 1 95.67 69.17 -35.63
CA MET A 1 95.98 70.33 -34.77
C MET A 1 94.68 70.82 -34.15
N ILE A 2 94.60 70.68 -32.82
CA ILE A 2 93.78 71.47 -31.88
C ILE A 2 92.25 71.23 -31.91
N LEU A 3 91.83 70.43 -30.93
CA LEU A 3 90.50 70.45 -30.30
C LEU A 3 90.24 71.76 -29.54
N HIS A 4 88.93 72.02 -29.32
CA HIS A 4 88.24 72.82 -28.28
C HIS A 4 87.55 74.11 -28.79
N PRO A 5 86.53 74.64 -28.07
CA PRO A 5 85.21 74.07 -27.73
C PRO A 5 84.10 75.14 -27.90
N ARG A 6 82.86 74.88 -27.41
CA ARG A 6 81.80 75.81 -26.89
C ARG A 6 80.41 75.39 -27.41
N VAL A 7 79.57 74.73 -26.61
CA VAL A 7 78.66 75.27 -25.56
C VAL A 7 77.79 76.40 -26.07
N ILE A 8 76.49 76.11 -26.32
CA ILE A 8 75.38 77.01 -25.98
C ILE A 8 74.24 76.14 -25.42
N LEU A 9 73.94 76.38 -24.15
CA LEU A 9 72.75 75.91 -23.43
C LEU A 9 71.63 76.92 -23.71
N ILE A 10 70.48 76.50 -24.23
CA ILE A 10 69.24 77.30 -24.15
C ILE A 10 68.21 76.46 -23.42
N ALA A 11 67.84 76.96 -22.25
CA ALA A 11 66.80 76.43 -21.41
C ALA A 11 65.41 76.82 -21.92
N GLY A 12 64.48 75.86 -21.85
CA GLY A 12 63.07 76.10 -21.53
C GLY A 12 62.14 76.47 -22.67
N VAL A 13 61.24 75.55 -23.05
CA VAL A 13 59.78 75.78 -23.01
C VAL A 13 59.10 74.46 -22.64
N ALA A 14 58.33 74.50 -21.56
CA ALA A 14 57.53 73.40 -21.06
C ALA A 14 56.21 73.23 -21.85
N ALA A 15 55.84 71.96 -22.02
CA ALA A 15 54.49 71.41 -22.07
C ALA A 15 53.37 72.16 -22.82
N ALA A 16 52.97 71.60 -23.96
CA ALA A 16 51.57 71.55 -24.36
C ALA A 16 51.26 70.12 -24.83
N LEU A 17 50.87 69.25 -23.90
CA LEU A 17 50.17 68.01 -24.22
C LEU A 17 48.78 68.40 -24.77
N GLY A 18 48.64 68.40 -26.09
CA GLY A 18 47.34 68.46 -26.75
C GLY A 18 46.57 67.18 -26.42
N ALA A 19 45.49 67.31 -25.66
CA ALA A 19 44.55 66.24 -25.38
C ALA A 19 43.88 65.80 -26.69
N VAL A 20 44.13 64.55 -27.10
CA VAL A 20 43.30 63.87 -28.11
C VAL A 20 42.00 63.47 -27.42
N ALA A 21 40.91 64.14 -27.78
CA ALA A 21 39.56 63.79 -27.38
C ALA A 21 39.15 62.47 -28.06
N ALA A 22 39.43 61.33 -27.42
CA ALA A 22 38.82 60.07 -27.79
C ALA A 22 37.39 60.02 -27.22
N ARG A 23 36.40 60.30 -28.08
CA ARG A 23 34.99 59.95 -27.89
C ARG A 23 34.88 58.43 -27.82
N ALA A 24 35.11 57.85 -26.65
CA ALA A 24 34.65 56.50 -26.35
C ALA A 24 33.24 56.64 -25.76
N GLY A 25 32.22 56.46 -26.61
CA GLY A 25 30.92 55.99 -26.14
C GLY A 25 31.13 54.60 -25.56
N LEU A 26 31.62 54.56 -24.33
CA LEU A 26 31.62 53.35 -23.53
C LEU A 26 30.17 53.21 -23.07
N ASP A 27 29.37 52.52 -23.87
CA ASP A 27 28.12 51.94 -23.38
C ASP A 27 28.53 51.10 -22.17
N VAL A 28 28.31 51.68 -20.98
CA VAL A 28 28.46 50.95 -19.73
C VAL A 28 27.47 49.79 -19.87
N PRO A 29 27.93 48.53 -19.89
CA PRO A 29 27.01 47.41 -19.98
C PRO A 29 25.96 47.58 -18.87
N PRO A 30 24.67 47.37 -19.16
CA PRO A 30 23.65 47.47 -18.13
C PRO A 30 24.10 46.64 -16.94
N ALA A 31 23.96 47.22 -15.74
CA ALA A 31 24.35 46.55 -14.50
C ALA A 31 23.87 45.09 -14.55
N LEU A 32 24.78 44.16 -14.28
CA LEU A 32 24.43 42.74 -14.25
C LEU A 32 23.18 42.59 -13.37
N PRO A 33 22.21 41.74 -13.77
CA PRO A 33 21.00 41.53 -13.00
C PRO A 33 21.36 41.28 -11.54
N ASP A 34 20.66 41.93 -10.62
CA ASP A 34 20.86 41.72 -9.20
C ASP A 34 20.55 40.25 -8.87
N MET A 35 21.61 39.48 -8.60
CA MET A 35 21.51 38.06 -8.28
C MET A 35 21.30 37.81 -6.78
N SER A 36 21.19 38.86 -5.94
CA SER A 36 21.08 38.74 -4.48
C SER A 36 19.81 38.02 -4.01
N GLY A 37 18.76 37.99 -4.84
CA GLY A 37 17.53 37.23 -4.60
C GLY A 37 17.54 35.78 -5.08
N TYR A 38 18.58 35.35 -5.82
CA TYR A 38 18.68 33.98 -6.32
C TYR A 38 19.36 33.09 -5.27
N ALA A 39 18.82 31.90 -5.08
CA ALA A 39 19.42 30.91 -4.19
C ALA A 39 20.83 30.56 -4.68
N THR A 40 21.81 30.64 -3.78
CA THR A 40 23.15 30.16 -4.08
C THR A 40 23.13 28.66 -4.32
N THR A 41 24.07 28.12 -5.11
CA THR A 41 24.21 26.67 -5.31
C THR A 41 24.27 25.92 -3.98
N GLN A 42 24.90 26.53 -2.97
CA GLN A 42 24.96 25.99 -1.61
C GLN A 42 23.59 25.98 -0.92
N ALA A 43 22.78 27.02 -1.08
CA ALA A 43 21.41 27.07 -0.55
C ALA A 43 20.51 26.03 -1.23
N VAL A 44 20.61 25.87 -2.55
CA VAL A 44 19.88 24.84 -3.30
C VAL A 44 20.33 23.44 -2.86
N GLN A 45 21.63 23.18 -2.74
CA GLN A 45 22.15 21.89 -2.29
C GLN A 45 21.72 21.57 -0.85
N SER A 46 21.73 22.55 0.05
CA SER A 46 21.24 22.38 1.42
C SER A 46 19.74 22.07 1.45
N ALA A 47 18.95 22.71 0.60
CA ALA A 47 17.52 22.42 0.50
C ALA A 47 17.27 21.00 -0.04
N ILE A 48 18.05 20.56 -1.04
CA ILE A 48 17.96 19.20 -1.60
C ILE A 48 18.35 18.15 -0.56
N SER A 49 19.45 18.35 0.17
CA SER A 49 19.90 17.43 1.22
C SER A 49 18.95 17.38 2.42
N ALA A 50 18.14 18.40 2.65
CA ALA A 50 17.14 18.45 3.70
C ALA A 50 15.82 17.75 3.32
N MET A 51 15.60 17.44 2.03
CA MET A 51 14.41 16.68 1.62
C MET A 51 14.51 15.24 2.12
N PRO A 52 13.45 14.70 2.76
CA PRO A 52 13.42 13.29 3.12
C PRO A 52 13.66 12.41 1.89
N ALA A 53 14.51 11.39 2.03
CA ALA A 53 14.72 10.43 0.96
C ALA A 53 13.46 9.57 0.72
N PRO A 54 13.30 9.00 -0.48
CA PRO A 54 12.26 8.00 -0.73
C PRO A 54 12.54 6.70 0.04
N GLY A 55 11.46 5.96 0.33
CA GLY A 55 11.59 4.54 0.62
C GLY A 55 12.18 3.79 -0.56
N THR A 56 13.04 2.81 -0.27
CA THR A 56 13.73 1.99 -1.29
C THR A 56 13.05 0.64 -1.52
N ALA A 57 11.95 0.37 -0.82
CA ALA A 57 11.22 -0.89 -0.90
C ALA A 57 9.73 -0.63 -1.04
N THR A 58 9.06 -1.54 -1.75
CA THR A 58 7.61 -1.60 -1.80
C THR A 58 7.08 -2.09 -0.44
N PRO A 59 6.07 -1.43 0.13
CA PRO A 59 5.44 -1.91 1.35
C PRO A 59 4.85 -3.33 1.18
N PRO A 60 4.72 -4.10 2.27
CA PRO A 60 3.99 -5.36 2.24
C PRO A 60 2.57 -5.18 1.69
N ALA A 61 2.14 -6.08 0.80
CA ALA A 61 0.88 -5.93 0.07
C ALA A 61 -0.34 -5.82 1.00
N THR A 62 -0.43 -6.66 2.03
CA THR A 62 -1.47 -6.59 3.07
C THR A 62 -1.01 -7.28 4.36
N ALA A 63 -1.55 -6.87 5.50
CA ALA A 63 -1.49 -7.59 6.78
C ALA A 63 -2.91 -7.68 7.39
N LEU A 64 -3.13 -8.48 8.44
CA LEU A 64 -4.46 -8.60 9.06
C LEU A 64 -4.99 -7.24 9.54
N ASP A 65 -4.08 -6.41 10.05
CA ASP A 65 -4.30 -5.02 10.44
C ASP A 65 -3.40 -4.08 9.64
N GLY A 66 -3.87 -2.86 9.44
CA GLY A 66 -3.12 -1.80 8.76
C GLY A 66 -2.31 -0.99 9.76
N THR A 67 -1.07 -0.64 9.40
CA THR A 67 -0.20 0.21 10.21
C THR A 67 0.34 1.35 9.34
N PRO A 68 0.43 2.58 9.87
CA PRO A 68 0.88 3.75 9.09
C PRO A 68 2.40 3.81 8.84
N GLY A 69 3.17 2.84 9.35
CA GLY A 69 4.63 2.89 9.35
C GLY A 69 5.20 3.97 10.28
N THR A 70 6.47 3.82 10.62
CA THR A 70 7.26 4.68 11.51
C THR A 70 8.41 5.41 10.79
N SER A 71 8.68 5.07 9.53
CA SER A 71 9.76 5.67 8.74
C SER A 71 9.59 7.18 8.56
N THR A 72 10.72 7.90 8.59
CA THR A 72 10.83 9.33 8.27
C THR A 72 10.96 9.61 6.78
N LEU A 73 11.04 8.56 5.95
CA LEU A 73 11.06 8.67 4.49
C LEU A 73 9.68 9.05 3.96
N TYR A 74 9.61 9.84 2.87
CA TYR A 74 8.33 10.33 2.37
C TYR A 74 7.45 9.21 1.77
N ALA A 75 8.07 8.15 1.24
CA ALA A 75 7.40 6.92 0.83
C ALA A 75 7.69 5.83 1.86
N ARG A 76 6.82 5.69 2.86
CA ARG A 76 7.04 4.79 4.00
C ARG A 76 6.96 3.33 3.56
N ALA A 77 8.10 2.66 3.42
CA ALA A 77 8.13 1.24 3.08
C ALA A 77 7.62 0.33 4.21
N ASP A 78 7.47 0.85 5.43
CA ASP A 78 7.10 0.10 6.62
C ASP A 78 5.62 0.23 7.02
N HIS A 79 4.78 0.78 6.15
CA HIS A 79 3.32 0.76 6.35
C HIS A 79 2.70 -0.55 5.82
N THR A 80 1.52 -0.90 6.30
CA THR A 80 0.75 -2.05 5.81
C THR A 80 -0.69 -1.68 5.48
N HIS A 81 -1.24 -2.35 4.47
CA HIS A 81 -2.66 -2.28 4.17
C HIS A 81 -3.42 -3.38 4.93
N ALA A 82 -4.54 -3.04 5.54
CA ALA A 82 -5.37 -4.02 6.23
C ALA A 82 -6.09 -4.94 5.24
N ALA A 83 -5.95 -6.25 5.44
CA ALA A 83 -6.73 -7.26 4.76
C ALA A 83 -8.18 -7.20 5.26
N ARG A 84 -9.11 -6.99 4.33
CA ARG A 84 -10.55 -6.95 4.61
C ARG A 84 -11.26 -8.28 4.40
N VAL A 85 -10.53 -9.25 3.86
CA VAL A 85 -10.98 -10.63 3.72
C VAL A 85 -10.01 -11.52 4.50
N GLN A 86 -10.56 -12.33 5.39
CA GLN A 86 -9.82 -13.40 6.03
C GLN A 86 -10.15 -14.72 5.32
N ARG A 87 -9.16 -15.61 5.23
CA ARG A 87 -9.30 -16.92 4.61
C ARG A 87 -8.69 -17.97 5.50
N THR A 88 -9.32 -19.14 5.57
CA THR A 88 -8.70 -20.34 6.12
C THR A 88 -9.12 -21.58 5.33
N VAL A 89 -8.43 -22.68 5.54
CA VAL A 89 -8.87 -24.01 5.08
C VAL A 89 -9.22 -24.82 6.31
N LEU A 90 -10.46 -25.31 6.36
CA LEU A 90 -10.96 -26.19 7.41
C LEU A 90 -10.97 -27.63 6.90
N THR A 91 -10.69 -28.58 7.79
CA THR A 91 -10.96 -29.99 7.54
C THR A 91 -12.12 -30.41 8.43
N THR A 92 -13.17 -30.99 7.83
CA THR A 92 -14.37 -31.38 8.57
C THR A 92 -14.15 -32.61 9.44
N LEU A 93 -14.80 -32.63 10.60
CA LEU A 93 -14.83 -33.74 11.53
C LEU A 93 -15.66 -34.91 10.98
N ALA A 94 -15.68 -36.03 11.71
CA ALA A 94 -16.41 -37.24 11.32
C ALA A 94 -17.91 -37.02 11.06
N ASP A 95 -18.53 -36.07 11.76
CA ASP A 95 -19.93 -35.67 11.61
C ASP A 95 -20.16 -34.63 10.48
N GLY A 96 -19.09 -34.25 9.79
CA GLY A 96 -19.10 -33.25 8.71
C GLY A 96 -19.05 -31.81 9.20
N THR A 97 -18.91 -31.56 10.51
CA THR A 97 -18.84 -30.20 11.04
C THR A 97 -17.43 -29.65 11.07
N ALA A 98 -17.30 -28.32 11.05
CA ALA A 98 -16.07 -27.62 11.38
C ALA A 98 -16.40 -26.23 11.94
N THR A 99 -15.51 -25.70 12.79
CA THR A 99 -15.63 -24.34 13.32
C THR A 99 -14.40 -23.55 12.95
N TRP A 100 -14.61 -22.35 12.41
CA TRP A 100 -13.57 -21.38 12.18
C TRP A 100 -13.70 -20.23 13.18
N THR A 101 -12.67 -20.06 14.01
CA THR A 101 -12.47 -18.84 14.80
C THR A 101 -11.74 -17.81 13.95
N PHE A 102 -12.32 -16.63 13.79
CA PHE A 102 -11.71 -15.55 13.03
C PHE A 102 -10.43 -15.06 13.71
N ALA A 103 -9.39 -14.79 12.92
CA ALA A 103 -8.15 -14.25 13.44
C ALA A 103 -8.33 -12.82 13.97
N ARG A 104 -9.23 -12.06 13.32
CA ARG A 104 -9.73 -10.76 13.77
C ARG A 104 -11.26 -10.80 13.82
N PRO A 105 -11.91 -10.41 14.93
CA PRO A 105 -13.37 -10.32 14.98
C PRO A 105 -13.91 -9.37 13.90
N ILE A 106 -15.07 -9.70 13.35
CA ILE A 106 -15.74 -8.90 12.33
C ILE A 106 -16.93 -8.22 12.97
N ALA A 107 -16.86 -6.89 13.09
CA ALA A 107 -17.94 -6.07 13.64
C ALA A 107 -18.83 -5.58 12.50
N VAL A 108 -20.13 -5.76 12.64
CA VAL A 108 -21.14 -5.34 11.66
C VAL A 108 -22.28 -4.62 12.39
N PRO A 109 -23.06 -3.73 11.74
CA PRO A 109 -24.24 -3.16 12.38
C PRO A 109 -25.18 -4.26 12.89
N THR A 110 -25.79 -4.06 14.05
CA THR A 110 -26.65 -5.07 14.68
C THR A 110 -27.72 -5.60 13.73
N GLY A 111 -27.88 -6.93 13.70
CA GLY A 111 -28.79 -7.64 12.80
C GLY A 111 -28.23 -7.88 11.39
N ARG A 112 -27.02 -7.42 11.08
CA ARG A 112 -26.29 -7.79 9.86
C ARG A 112 -25.38 -8.98 10.11
N LEU A 113 -24.90 -9.59 9.03
CA LEU A 113 -24.00 -10.73 9.10
C LEU A 113 -22.79 -10.49 8.18
N PRO A 114 -21.59 -10.90 8.60
CA PRO A 114 -20.42 -10.95 7.72
C PRO A 114 -20.72 -11.82 6.50
N PRO A 115 -20.44 -11.34 5.28
CA PRO A 115 -20.46 -12.16 4.07
C PRO A 115 -19.45 -13.29 4.21
N ILE A 116 -19.91 -14.51 3.98
CA ILE A 116 -19.08 -15.71 4.03
C ILE A 116 -19.27 -16.47 2.72
N ALA A 117 -18.16 -16.85 2.12
CA ALA A 117 -18.12 -17.70 0.93
C ALA A 117 -17.25 -18.93 1.22
N TYR A 118 -17.44 -19.99 0.42
CA TYR A 118 -16.66 -21.21 0.56
C TYR A 118 -16.42 -21.89 -0.80
N MET A 119 -15.40 -22.74 -0.82
CA MET A 119 -15.08 -23.64 -1.91
C MET A 119 -14.70 -24.98 -1.30
N VAL A 120 -15.30 -26.06 -1.80
CA VAL A 120 -14.95 -27.40 -1.36
C VAL A 120 -13.76 -27.90 -2.18
N GLU A 121 -12.72 -28.35 -1.50
CA GLU A 121 -11.52 -28.98 -2.06
C GLU A 121 -11.63 -30.51 -1.89
N ASP A 122 -12.61 -31.11 -2.57
CA ASP A 122 -12.84 -32.56 -2.58
C ASP A 122 -13.05 -33.06 -4.01
N THR A 123 -12.54 -34.26 -4.33
CA THR A 123 -12.59 -34.86 -5.67
C THR A 123 -13.60 -36.02 -5.76
N GLY A 124 -14.46 -36.18 -4.75
CA GLY A 124 -15.47 -37.23 -4.68
C GLY A 124 -16.86 -36.82 -5.16
N THR A 125 -17.88 -37.42 -4.55
CA THR A 125 -19.27 -37.02 -4.80
C THR A 125 -19.51 -35.58 -4.33
N PRO A 126 -20.46 -34.84 -4.93
CA PRO A 126 -20.72 -33.45 -4.58
C PRO A 126 -20.93 -33.25 -3.08
N VAL A 127 -20.33 -32.20 -2.54
CA VAL A 127 -20.48 -31.79 -1.14
C VAL A 127 -21.08 -30.40 -1.12
N VAL A 128 -22.11 -30.22 -0.30
CA VAL A 128 -22.68 -28.92 0.02
C VAL A 128 -22.23 -28.50 1.40
N VAL A 129 -21.95 -27.21 1.58
CA VAL A 129 -21.59 -26.66 2.89
C VAL A 129 -22.64 -25.65 3.30
N GLN A 130 -23.11 -25.79 4.53
CA GLN A 130 -24.04 -24.86 5.16
C GLN A 130 -23.38 -24.20 6.37
N ILE A 131 -23.66 -22.91 6.56
CA ILE A 131 -23.36 -22.21 7.81
C ILE A 131 -24.44 -22.60 8.82
N THR A 132 -24.03 -23.25 9.91
CA THR A 132 -24.94 -23.78 10.93
C THR A 132 -25.00 -22.93 12.20
N GLY A 133 -23.98 -22.10 12.43
CA GLY A 133 -23.93 -21.25 13.61
C GLY A 133 -22.93 -20.11 13.45
N ARG A 134 -23.12 -19.06 14.25
CA ARG A 134 -22.21 -17.92 14.38
C ARG A 134 -22.05 -17.59 15.85
N THR A 135 -20.82 -17.39 16.29
CA THR A 135 -20.53 -16.89 17.63
C THR A 135 -20.35 -15.38 17.53
N MET A 136 -21.16 -14.64 18.30
CA MET A 136 -21.10 -13.18 18.32
C MET A 136 -21.51 -12.61 19.67
N THR A 137 -21.05 -11.39 19.95
CA THR A 137 -21.56 -10.53 21.02
C THR A 137 -22.22 -9.29 20.41
N THR A 138 -23.20 -8.72 21.09
CA THR A 138 -23.87 -7.48 20.65
C THR A 138 -23.70 -6.40 21.72
N ASP A 139 -23.39 -5.18 21.32
CA ASP A 139 -23.38 -4.01 22.21
C ASP A 139 -24.65 -3.14 22.04
N GLY A 140 -25.60 -3.62 21.23
CA GLY A 140 -26.84 -2.91 20.87
C GLY A 140 -26.74 -2.06 19.60
N THR A 141 -25.53 -1.80 19.10
CA THR A 141 -25.29 -1.06 17.84
C THR A 141 -24.50 -1.90 16.83
N MET A 142 -23.55 -2.69 17.33
CA MET A 142 -22.67 -3.55 16.55
C MET A 142 -22.74 -4.99 17.06
N ASP A 143 -22.83 -5.93 16.13
CA ASP A 143 -22.64 -7.35 16.36
C ASP A 143 -21.19 -7.71 16.01
N THR A 144 -20.43 -8.18 17.00
CA THR A 144 -19.03 -8.59 16.85
C THR A 144 -18.96 -10.10 16.72
N HIS A 145 -18.72 -10.58 15.50
CA HIS A 145 -18.60 -12.01 15.21
C HIS A 145 -17.18 -12.49 15.44
N THR A 146 -17.02 -13.60 16.16
CA THR A 146 -15.71 -14.19 16.50
C THR A 146 -15.50 -15.57 15.88
N ALA A 147 -16.57 -16.28 15.53
CA ALA A 147 -16.48 -17.58 14.88
C ALA A 147 -17.69 -17.92 14.02
N VAL A 148 -17.50 -18.87 13.10
CA VAL A 148 -18.56 -19.48 12.29
C VAL A 148 -18.44 -21.01 12.36
N ALA A 149 -19.58 -21.68 12.53
CA ALA A 149 -19.69 -23.12 12.41
C ALA A 149 -20.28 -23.48 11.04
N ILE A 150 -19.70 -24.49 10.40
CA ILE A 150 -20.17 -25.05 9.14
C ILE A 150 -20.50 -26.52 9.30
N ARG A 151 -21.36 -27.02 8.41
CA ARG A 151 -21.59 -28.44 8.21
C ARG A 151 -21.50 -28.76 6.73
N ALA A 152 -20.61 -29.68 6.40
CA ALA A 152 -20.46 -30.25 5.08
C ALA A 152 -21.25 -31.55 4.98
N GLN A 153 -22.03 -31.66 3.91
CA GLN A 153 -22.94 -32.76 3.66
C GLN A 153 -22.66 -33.33 2.27
N ARG A 154 -22.54 -34.65 2.19
CA ARG A 154 -22.22 -35.35 0.97
C ARG A 154 -23.51 -35.79 0.28
N ALA A 155 -23.59 -35.51 -1.02
CA ALA A 155 -24.67 -35.98 -1.86
C ALA A 155 -24.69 -37.51 -1.87
N ARG A 156 -25.89 -38.08 -1.80
CA ARG A 156 -26.15 -39.51 -1.86
C ARG A 156 -26.96 -39.82 -3.11
N THR A 157 -26.62 -40.92 -3.77
CA THR A 157 -27.42 -41.46 -4.87
C THR A 157 -28.64 -42.17 -4.33
N LEU A 158 -29.78 -42.02 -5.01
CA LEU A 158 -30.95 -42.85 -4.76
C LEU A 158 -30.57 -44.33 -4.98
N PRO A 159 -30.97 -45.26 -4.09
CA PRO A 159 -30.74 -46.68 -4.30
C PRO A 159 -31.39 -47.16 -5.60
N ALA A 160 -30.67 -47.97 -6.37
CA ALA A 160 -31.17 -48.53 -7.63
C ALA A 160 -32.33 -49.52 -7.45
N ALA A 161 -32.41 -50.16 -6.27
CA ALA A 161 -33.50 -51.04 -5.88
C ALA A 161 -34.31 -50.37 -4.76
N LEU A 162 -35.43 -49.76 -5.15
CA LEU A 162 -36.37 -49.16 -4.23
C LEU A 162 -37.36 -50.23 -3.77
N THR A 163 -36.96 -50.97 -2.74
CA THR A 163 -37.76 -52.09 -2.21
C THR A 163 -39.04 -51.64 -1.51
N VAL A 164 -39.09 -50.41 -1.00
CA VAL A 164 -40.31 -49.82 -0.42
C VAL A 164 -40.38 -48.32 -0.70
N LEU A 165 -41.49 -47.85 -1.26
CA LEU A 165 -41.71 -46.43 -1.60
C LEU A 165 -41.64 -45.51 -0.36
N THR A 166 -41.93 -46.03 0.84
CA THR A 166 -41.80 -45.28 2.10
C THR A 166 -40.35 -44.86 2.40
N ALA A 167 -39.35 -45.56 1.84
CA ALA A 167 -37.95 -45.17 1.99
C ALA A 167 -37.62 -43.82 1.29
N LEU A 168 -38.43 -43.39 0.32
CA LEU A 168 -38.28 -42.09 -0.34
C LEU A 168 -38.82 -40.93 0.50
N VAL A 169 -39.83 -41.15 1.35
CA VAL A 169 -40.54 -40.09 2.08
C VAL A 169 -39.63 -39.36 3.08
N GLY A 170 -38.49 -39.95 3.45
CA GLY A 170 -37.46 -39.33 4.29
C GLY A 170 -36.07 -39.30 3.66
N PHE A 171 -35.95 -39.51 2.35
CA PHE A 171 -34.63 -39.54 1.71
C PHE A 171 -34.06 -38.13 1.56
N ASP A 172 -33.10 -37.80 2.42
CA ASP A 172 -32.29 -36.59 2.27
C ASP A 172 -31.12 -36.84 1.32
N ILE A 173 -31.14 -36.18 0.17
CA ILE A 173 -30.07 -36.23 -0.83
C ILE A 173 -28.73 -35.79 -0.21
N PHE A 174 -28.74 -34.92 0.79
CA PHE A 174 -27.56 -34.43 1.50
C PHE A 174 -27.45 -34.98 2.94
N GLY A 175 -28.09 -36.10 3.25
CA GLY A 175 -28.10 -36.63 4.62
C GLY A 175 -26.80 -37.30 5.09
N GLY A 176 -25.78 -37.43 4.24
CA GLY A 176 -24.48 -38.03 4.60
C GLY A 176 -23.51 -37.01 5.18
N SER A 177 -22.84 -37.32 6.30
CA SER A 177 -21.73 -36.48 6.78
C SER A 177 -20.56 -36.51 5.80
N ALA A 178 -19.99 -35.34 5.50
CA ALA A 178 -18.80 -35.26 4.67
C ALA A 178 -17.55 -35.14 5.57
N SER A 179 -17.06 -36.27 6.07
CA SER A 179 -15.86 -36.34 6.93
C SER A 179 -14.56 -36.10 6.16
N GLY A 180 -13.60 -35.39 6.78
CA GLY A 180 -12.26 -35.19 6.23
C GLY A 180 -12.19 -34.30 4.99
N VAL A 181 -13.28 -33.62 4.65
CA VAL A 181 -13.36 -32.72 3.49
C VAL A 181 -12.67 -31.41 3.82
N ARG A 182 -11.81 -30.96 2.91
CA ARG A 182 -11.19 -29.65 2.98
C ARG A 182 -12.13 -28.61 2.41
N VAL A 183 -12.40 -27.55 3.18
CA VAL A 183 -13.23 -26.43 2.76
C VAL A 183 -12.43 -25.15 2.92
N ASN A 184 -12.19 -24.47 1.81
CA ASN A 184 -11.62 -23.14 1.78
C ASN A 184 -12.75 -22.14 2.09
N VAL A 185 -12.60 -21.34 3.14
CA VAL A 185 -13.64 -20.43 3.63
C VAL A 185 -13.09 -19.02 3.69
N TRP A 186 -13.91 -18.06 3.25
CA TRP A 186 -13.59 -16.64 3.27
C TRP A 186 -14.66 -15.88 4.04
N ALA A 187 -14.24 -14.89 4.81
CA ALA A 187 -15.14 -13.93 5.46
C ALA A 187 -14.67 -12.51 5.17
N ALA A 188 -15.60 -11.66 4.76
CA ALA A 188 -15.34 -10.25 4.45
C ALA A 188 -15.87 -9.32 5.55
N ASP A 189 -15.17 -8.22 5.77
CA ASP A 189 -15.61 -7.09 6.57
C ASP A 189 -16.59 -6.24 5.74
N PRO A 190 -17.89 -6.12 6.10
CA PRO A 190 -18.91 -5.52 5.24
C PRO A 190 -18.94 -3.99 5.24
N THR A 191 -18.01 -3.34 5.93
CA THR A 191 -18.07 -1.90 6.19
C THR A 191 -17.61 -1.00 5.04
N GLN A 192 -17.40 -1.54 3.82
CA GLN A 192 -17.22 -0.76 2.58
C GLN A 192 -17.81 -1.49 1.37
#